data_AF-A0A179S1D5-F1
#
_entry.id   AF-A0A179S1D5-F1
#
_cell.length_a   1.000
_cell.length_b   1.000
_cell.length_c   1.000
_cell.angle_alpha   90.00
_cell.angle_beta   90.00
_cell.angle_gamma   90.00
#
_symmetry.space_group_name_H-M   'P 1'
#
loop_
_entity.id
_entity.type
_entity.pdbx_description
1 polymer ?
#
loop_
_entity_poly.entity_id
_entity_poly.type
_entity_poly.pdbx_seq_one_letter_code
_entity_poly.pdbx_strand_id
1 'polypeptide(L)'
;MRDGNGRFGLGLAALAAVAIPFAVIAVLDPRIGLLRPRPAGEAAQAPLTAPADAPARRPPREAGADEAGSEARTSEAKTSDTKSPDAPTSAIRPSNTWTESPGRPCPICTATEPAPPIRGTLPDPDIQIPDVAAERAAQRARLIGWTAHPDRVSGSATALDLIGLVFTAPREAGAGYRPLAIDLAGAPDRAVVVVTEQPVTLAVTSVPPDRAGALGVESSAAFGLADGRSGLLAGFRALPYGAAAVAPVLDPLRFGPGTLRGFCAALRLWALQFGLPTGRTRYTLIENPTRIALAGEALQTDGTARGRVSGRRLARLCRV
;
A
#
# COMPACT_ATOMS: atom_id res chain seq x y z
N MET A 1 33.06 49.48 6.23
CA MET A 1 34.24 49.48 5.34
C MET A 1 33.90 48.67 4.10
N ARG A 2 34.21 49.21 2.92
CA ARG A 2 33.66 48.83 1.61
C ARG A 2 34.86 48.83 0.65
N ASP A 3 35.21 47.67 0.08
CA ASP A 3 36.39 47.57 -0.78
C ASP A 3 36.01 47.49 -2.27
N GLY A 4 36.31 48.58 -2.97
CA GLY A 4 37.25 48.64 -4.11
C GLY A 4 37.01 47.89 -5.42
N ASN A 5 36.14 46.89 -5.51
CA ASN A 5 35.86 46.21 -6.79
C ASN A 5 34.44 45.63 -6.75
N GLY A 6 33.52 46.28 -7.48
CA GLY A 6 32.07 45.99 -7.46
C GLY A 6 31.67 44.61 -7.98
N ARG A 7 32.03 43.55 -7.26
CA ARG A 7 31.56 42.18 -7.49
C ARG A 7 30.85 41.68 -6.25
N PHE A 8 29.55 41.43 -6.39
CA PHE A 8 28.79 40.62 -5.45
C PHE A 8 29.35 39.20 -5.47
N GLY A 9 29.99 38.77 -4.39
CA GLY A 9 30.28 37.37 -4.12
C GLY A 9 28.99 36.62 -3.79
N LEU A 10 28.15 36.36 -4.80
CA LEU A 10 27.10 35.36 -4.76
C LEU A 10 27.65 34.13 -5.47
N GLY A 11 28.17 33.16 -4.71
CA GLY A 11 28.67 31.94 -5.32
C GLY A 11 29.42 31.02 -4.39
N LEU A 12 28.79 30.56 -3.29
CA LEU A 12 29.12 29.28 -2.64
C LEU A 12 28.10 28.88 -1.55
N ALA A 13 26.80 29.06 -1.80
CA ALA A 13 25.73 28.55 -0.94
C ALA A 13 24.68 27.74 -1.71
N ALA A 14 25.00 27.27 -2.92
CA ALA A 14 24.08 26.55 -3.80
C ALA A 14 24.52 25.11 -4.15
N LEU A 15 25.38 24.50 -3.31
CA LEU A 15 25.80 23.10 -3.47
C LEU A 15 25.73 22.28 -2.17
N ALA A 16 24.83 22.66 -1.25
CA ALA A 16 24.56 21.87 -0.02
C ALA A 16 23.09 21.43 0.12
N ALA A 17 22.25 21.65 -0.91
CA ALA A 17 20.80 21.41 -0.82
C ALA A 17 20.24 20.39 -1.82
N VAL A 18 21.09 19.58 -2.49
CA VAL A 18 20.63 18.59 -3.50
C VAL A 18 21.12 17.16 -3.21
N ALA A 19 21.71 16.91 -2.03
CA ALA A 19 22.22 15.57 -1.68
C ALA A 19 21.55 14.93 -0.45
N ILE A 20 20.31 15.32 -0.11
CA ILE A 20 19.60 14.79 1.07
C ILE A 20 18.14 14.47 0.70
N PRO A 21 17.91 13.40 -0.09
CA PRO A 21 16.95 12.42 0.39
C PRO A 21 17.37 10.95 0.21
N PHE A 22 18.61 10.66 -0.22
CA PHE A 22 19.05 9.26 -0.41
C PHE A 22 19.82 8.66 0.79
N ALA A 23 20.38 9.49 1.66
CA ALA A 23 21.23 9.00 2.77
C ALA A 23 20.46 8.26 3.88
N VAL A 24 19.14 8.41 3.97
CA VAL A 24 18.33 7.75 5.02
C VAL A 24 17.89 6.34 4.62
N ILE A 25 17.94 5.98 3.33
CA ILE A 25 17.59 4.64 2.85
C ILE A 25 18.84 3.78 2.60
N ALA A 26 19.96 4.36 2.18
CA ALA A 26 21.20 3.61 1.94
C ALA A 26 21.92 3.13 3.20
N VAL A 27 21.70 3.75 4.37
CA VAL A 27 22.33 3.33 5.65
C VAL A 27 21.58 2.15 6.32
N LEU A 28 20.53 1.61 5.69
CA LEU A 28 19.67 0.59 6.28
C LEU A 28 19.45 -0.65 5.39
N ASP A 29 20.33 -0.86 4.40
CA ASP A 29 20.37 -2.10 3.61
C ASP A 29 21.41 -3.09 4.19
N PRO A 30 21.01 -4.25 4.73
CA PRO A 30 21.93 -5.27 5.23
C PRO A 30 22.59 -6.12 4.13
N ARG A 31 22.42 -5.81 2.83
CA ARG A 31 22.97 -6.62 1.72
C ARG A 31 24.26 -6.08 1.09
N ILE A 32 24.80 -4.94 1.52
CA ILE A 32 26.15 -4.46 1.12
C ILE A 32 27.14 -4.72 2.26
N GLY A 33 27.27 -5.99 2.62
CA GLY A 33 28.12 -6.47 3.71
C GLY A 33 28.77 -7.82 3.39
N LEU A 34 29.12 -8.05 2.12
CA LEU A 34 29.93 -9.19 1.71
C LEU A 34 31.07 -8.64 0.87
N LEU A 35 32.23 -8.53 1.52
CA LEU A 35 33.58 -8.79 1.02
C LEU A 35 34.55 -8.18 2.05
N ARG A 36 34.71 -8.87 3.19
CA ARG A 36 35.94 -8.74 3.97
C ARG A 36 36.89 -9.89 3.59
N PRO A 37 38.16 -9.59 3.29
CA PRO A 37 39.16 -10.59 2.93
C PRO A 37 39.43 -11.54 4.09
N ARG A 38 39.54 -12.82 3.75
CA ARG A 38 40.04 -13.89 4.61
C ARG A 38 41.52 -13.62 4.91
N PRO A 39 41.98 -13.51 6.17
CA PRO A 39 43.41 -13.54 6.44
C PRO A 39 43.95 -14.95 6.17
N ALA A 40 45.01 -15.00 5.36
CA ALA A 40 45.88 -16.15 5.21
C ALA A 40 46.94 -16.16 6.31
N GLY A 41 47.28 -17.35 6.76
CA GLY A 41 48.31 -17.64 7.77
C GLY A 41 47.79 -18.74 8.71
N GLU A 42 48.48 -19.83 8.97
CA GLU A 42 49.77 -20.33 8.52
C GLU A 42 49.81 -21.81 8.93
N ALA A 43 50.45 -22.65 8.13
CA ALA A 43 50.62 -24.07 8.41
C ALA A 43 51.63 -24.28 9.54
N ALA A 44 51.31 -25.16 10.50
CA ALA A 44 52.31 -26.02 11.15
C ALA A 44 51.67 -27.14 12.00
N GLN A 45 51.94 -28.37 11.57
CA GLN A 45 52.29 -29.54 12.38
C GLN A 45 51.21 -30.28 13.21
N ALA A 46 50.79 -31.42 12.65
CA ALA A 46 50.54 -32.65 13.41
C ALA A 46 51.88 -33.23 13.93
N PRO A 47 51.93 -34.13 14.94
CA PRO A 47 51.58 -35.54 14.69
C PRO A 47 50.98 -36.40 15.84
N LEU A 48 50.27 -37.45 15.41
CA LEU A 48 50.22 -38.85 15.91
C LEU A 48 49.90 -39.17 17.39
N THR A 49 48.78 -39.87 17.61
CA THR A 49 48.78 -41.32 17.96
C THR A 49 47.38 -41.94 17.89
N ALA A 50 47.27 -43.07 17.19
CA ALA A 50 46.21 -44.09 17.29
C ALA A 50 46.89 -45.43 17.64
N PRO A 51 46.20 -46.41 18.24
CA PRO A 51 45.55 -47.50 17.48
C PRO A 51 44.25 -47.97 18.17
N ALA A 52 43.43 -48.93 17.75
CA ALA A 52 43.08 -49.67 16.54
C ALA A 52 41.88 -50.54 16.97
N ASP A 53 40.87 -50.72 16.11
CA ASP A 53 40.29 -52.04 15.80
C ASP A 53 39.04 -51.90 14.90
N ALA A 54 39.12 -52.57 13.75
CA ALA A 54 38.05 -52.92 12.82
C ALA A 54 38.14 -54.45 12.61
N PRO A 55 37.08 -55.17 12.16
CA PRO A 55 36.80 -55.27 10.72
C PRO A 55 35.28 -55.45 10.38
N ALA A 56 34.70 -54.89 9.31
CA ALA A 56 34.68 -55.29 7.90
C ALA A 56 33.27 -55.72 7.41
N ARG A 57 32.73 -55.05 6.38
CA ARG A 57 32.30 -55.64 5.09
C ARG A 57 31.56 -54.62 4.20
N ARG A 58 31.93 -54.66 2.92
CA ARG A 58 31.33 -54.07 1.69
C ARG A 58 31.70 -55.04 0.54
N PRO A 59 31.29 -54.88 -0.72
CA PRO A 59 30.04 -54.39 -1.38
C PRO A 59 29.66 -55.46 -2.48
N PRO A 60 29.15 -55.20 -3.74
CA PRO A 60 28.72 -53.99 -4.47
C PRO A 60 27.46 -54.14 -5.40
N ARG A 61 27.08 -53.03 -6.09
CA ARG A 61 26.99 -52.87 -7.58
C ARG A 61 25.96 -51.80 -8.01
N GLU A 62 26.41 -50.65 -8.55
CA GLU A 62 26.32 -50.11 -9.96
C GLU A 62 24.90 -49.74 -10.43
N ALA A 63 24.62 -48.78 -11.32
CA ALA A 63 25.32 -47.68 -12.02
C ALA A 63 24.24 -46.93 -12.83
N GLY A 64 24.49 -45.70 -13.27
CA GLY A 64 23.64 -45.02 -14.25
C GLY A 64 23.91 -43.53 -14.35
N ALA A 65 24.80 -43.16 -15.27
CA ALA A 65 25.11 -41.82 -15.71
C ALA A 65 24.23 -41.44 -16.92
N ASP A 66 24.02 -40.14 -17.16
CA ASP A 66 23.87 -39.59 -18.50
C ASP A 66 24.29 -38.11 -18.54
N GLU A 67 24.92 -37.77 -19.67
CA GLU A 67 25.67 -36.55 -20.02
C GLU A 67 24.82 -35.47 -20.74
N ALA A 68 25.53 -34.40 -21.13
CA ALA A 68 25.26 -33.37 -22.15
C ALA A 68 24.56 -32.09 -21.62
N GLY A 69 25.07 -30.87 -21.79
CA GLY A 69 26.04 -30.32 -22.74
C GLY A 69 25.32 -29.30 -23.63
N SER A 70 25.66 -28.00 -23.55
CA SER A 70 25.58 -27.06 -24.68
C SER A 70 26.15 -25.69 -24.35
N GLU A 71 27.00 -25.22 -25.26
CA GLU A 71 27.71 -23.95 -25.27
C GLU A 71 26.90 -22.78 -25.86
N ALA A 72 27.37 -21.56 -25.53
CA ALA A 72 27.65 -20.41 -26.40
C ALA A 72 26.56 -19.44 -26.91
N ARG A 73 26.97 -18.15 -26.82
CA ARG A 73 26.88 -17.02 -27.80
C ARG A 73 26.13 -15.76 -27.35
N THR A 74 26.96 -14.77 -26.99
CA THR A 74 26.99 -13.38 -27.50
C THR A 74 25.93 -12.95 -28.52
N SER A 75 25.34 -11.76 -28.30
CA SER A 75 25.10 -10.75 -29.35
C SER A 75 24.86 -9.37 -28.73
N GLU A 76 25.80 -8.45 -28.96
CA GLU A 76 25.60 -7.00 -28.99
C GLU A 76 24.83 -6.61 -30.28
N ALA A 77 23.93 -5.64 -30.19
CA ALA A 77 23.68 -4.62 -31.23
C ALA A 77 22.75 -3.53 -30.62
N LYS A 78 23.20 -2.30 -30.35
CA LYS A 78 23.45 -1.16 -31.25
C LYS A 78 22.18 -0.41 -31.70
N THR A 79 22.05 0.82 -31.17
CA THR A 79 21.57 2.07 -31.79
C THR A 79 20.24 2.12 -32.55
N SER A 80 19.37 3.04 -32.16
CA SER A 80 18.93 4.12 -33.08
C SER A 80 18.36 5.31 -32.32
N ASP A 81 19.01 6.46 -32.51
CA ASP A 81 18.43 7.79 -32.37
C ASP A 81 17.19 7.94 -33.27
N THR A 82 16.14 8.61 -32.80
CA THR A 82 15.32 9.47 -33.66
C THR A 82 14.81 10.66 -32.84
N LYS A 83 14.98 11.83 -33.45
CA LYS A 83 14.91 13.18 -32.90
C LYS A 83 13.67 13.89 -33.47
N SER A 84 12.84 14.46 -32.59
CA SER A 84 11.92 15.63 -32.75
C SER A 84 10.86 15.64 -33.89
N PRO A 85 9.84 16.54 -33.93
CA PRO A 85 9.63 17.78 -33.14
C PRO A 85 8.20 18.06 -32.57
N ASP A 86 8.18 18.99 -31.61
CA ASP A 86 7.27 20.12 -31.35
C ASP A 86 5.74 20.08 -31.62
N ALA A 87 5.00 20.28 -30.51
CA ALA A 87 3.92 21.28 -30.25
C ALA A 87 2.57 21.21 -31.04
N PRO A 88 1.43 21.79 -30.55
CA PRO A 88 1.31 22.76 -29.47
C PRO A 88 0.20 22.55 -28.41
N THR A 89 0.48 23.21 -27.30
CA THR A 89 -0.38 23.84 -26.29
C THR A 89 -1.78 24.28 -26.77
N SER A 90 -2.82 23.87 -26.03
CA SER A 90 -4.10 24.60 -25.98
C SER A 90 -4.59 24.68 -24.54
N ALA A 91 -4.32 25.84 -23.94
CA ALA A 91 -4.89 26.27 -22.69
C ALA A 91 -6.27 26.88 -22.98
N ILE A 92 -7.35 26.18 -22.60
CA ILE A 92 -8.69 26.74 -22.58
C ILE A 92 -8.96 27.21 -21.14
N ARG A 93 -8.89 28.53 -20.96
CA ARG A 93 -9.25 29.24 -19.74
C ARG A 93 -10.70 29.73 -19.88
N PRO A 94 -11.62 29.40 -18.96
CA PRO A 94 -12.96 29.97 -18.98
C PRO A 94 -12.92 31.38 -18.36
N SER A 95 -13.21 32.40 -19.17
CA SER A 95 -13.46 33.76 -18.71
C SER A 95 -14.98 33.98 -18.61
N ASN A 96 -15.54 33.71 -17.44
CA ASN A 96 -16.93 34.05 -17.12
C ASN A 96 -16.94 35.36 -16.35
N THR A 97 -17.05 36.48 -17.06
CA THR A 97 -17.41 37.78 -16.48
C THR A 97 -18.66 38.26 -17.20
N TRP A 98 -19.81 37.88 -16.68
CA TRP A 98 -21.09 38.49 -17.03
C TRP A 98 -21.20 39.79 -16.24
N THR A 99 -20.99 40.90 -16.93
CA THR A 99 -21.26 42.24 -16.43
C THR A 99 -22.75 42.52 -16.62
N GLU A 100 -23.47 42.76 -15.52
CA GLU A 100 -24.82 43.30 -15.52
C GLU A 100 -24.85 44.63 -16.30
N SER A 101 -25.81 44.76 -17.21
CA SER A 101 -26.15 46.04 -17.83
C SER A 101 -27.60 46.37 -17.49
N PRO A 102 -27.90 47.57 -16.97
CA PRO A 102 -29.22 47.92 -16.47
C PRO A 102 -30.18 48.35 -17.60
N GLY A 103 -31.42 47.90 -17.48
CA GLY A 103 -32.64 48.63 -17.83
C GLY A 103 -32.79 49.14 -19.26
N ARG A 104 -33.43 48.33 -20.13
CA ARG A 104 -34.28 48.85 -21.20
C ARG A 104 -35.65 48.16 -21.16
N PRO A 105 -36.76 48.91 -21.20
CA PRO A 105 -38.10 48.35 -21.17
C PRO A 105 -38.41 47.64 -22.49
N CYS A 106 -38.76 46.35 -22.42
CA CYS A 106 -39.29 45.60 -23.55
C CYS A 106 -40.69 46.13 -23.91
N PRO A 107 -40.95 46.57 -25.15
CA PRO A 107 -42.30 46.67 -25.65
C PRO A 107 -42.76 45.26 -26.08
N ILE A 108 -44.02 44.94 -25.80
CA ILE A 108 -44.72 43.69 -26.16
C ILE A 108 -44.48 42.53 -25.18
N CYS A 109 -45.05 42.64 -23.99
CA CYS A 109 -45.54 41.48 -23.24
C CYS A 109 -46.96 41.18 -23.72
N THR A 110 -47.11 40.42 -24.80
CA THR A 110 -48.34 39.65 -25.04
C THR A 110 -48.21 38.33 -24.31
N ALA A 111 -49.13 38.06 -23.39
CA ALA A 111 -49.24 36.79 -22.69
C ALA A 111 -49.39 35.65 -23.70
N THR A 112 -48.39 34.78 -23.78
CA THR A 112 -48.45 33.54 -24.54
C THR A 112 -49.34 32.56 -23.78
N GLU A 113 -50.51 32.25 -24.35
CA GLU A 113 -51.37 31.14 -23.91
C GLU A 113 -50.58 29.83 -23.84
N PRO A 114 -50.90 28.93 -22.90
CA PRO A 114 -50.25 27.63 -22.83
C PRO A 114 -50.57 26.82 -24.11
N ALA A 115 -49.52 26.47 -24.85
CA ALA A 115 -49.61 25.59 -26.00
C ALA A 115 -50.26 24.25 -25.62
N PRO A 116 -51.11 23.65 -26.49
CA PRO A 116 -51.68 22.35 -26.24
C PRO A 116 -50.58 21.28 -26.14
N PRO A 117 -50.75 20.25 -25.28
CA PRO A 117 -49.73 19.23 -25.09
C PRO A 117 -49.43 18.51 -26.40
N ILE A 118 -48.16 18.54 -26.81
CA ILE A 118 -47.65 17.78 -27.95
C ILE A 118 -47.80 16.30 -27.60
N ARG A 119 -48.75 15.65 -28.27
CA ARG A 119 -49.03 14.22 -28.16
C ARG A 119 -47.85 13.45 -28.79
N GLY A 120 -46.88 13.05 -27.97
CA GLY A 120 -45.74 12.26 -28.44
C GLY A 120 -44.46 12.26 -27.61
N THR A 121 -44.45 12.81 -26.39
CA THR A 121 -43.30 12.60 -25.49
C THR A 121 -43.30 11.14 -25.03
N LEU A 122 -42.35 10.34 -25.54
CA LEU A 122 -41.98 9.08 -24.91
C LEU A 122 -41.81 9.32 -23.40
N PRO A 123 -42.21 8.36 -22.53
CA PRO A 123 -41.87 8.46 -21.12
C PRO A 123 -40.35 8.56 -21.04
N ASP A 124 -39.88 9.72 -20.57
CA ASP A 124 -38.48 9.93 -20.22
C ASP A 124 -38.18 8.82 -19.21
N PRO A 125 -37.28 7.86 -19.49
CA PRO A 125 -36.92 6.89 -18.49
C PRO A 125 -36.19 7.68 -17.40
N ASP A 126 -36.91 8.00 -16.32
CA ASP A 126 -36.38 8.63 -15.13
C ASP A 126 -35.02 7.99 -14.84
N ILE A 127 -33.95 8.75 -15.07
CA ILE A 127 -32.58 8.31 -14.80
C ILE A 127 -32.55 8.11 -13.29
N GLN A 128 -32.72 6.86 -12.85
CA GLN A 128 -32.66 6.51 -11.44
C GLN A 128 -31.22 6.72 -10.98
N ILE A 129 -30.95 7.89 -10.41
CA ILE A 129 -29.70 8.14 -9.71
C ILE A 129 -29.75 7.23 -8.47
N PRO A 130 -28.87 6.21 -8.37
CA PRO A 130 -28.89 5.32 -7.23
C PRO A 130 -28.67 6.13 -5.94
N ASP A 131 -29.47 5.85 -4.91
CA ASP A 131 -29.29 6.44 -3.59
C ASP A 131 -28.03 5.85 -2.94
N VAL A 132 -26.90 6.49 -3.22
CA VAL A 132 -25.60 6.14 -2.68
C VAL A 132 -25.63 6.19 -1.15
N ALA A 133 -26.41 7.08 -0.52
CA ALA A 133 -26.46 7.17 0.94
C ALA A 133 -27.14 5.94 1.55
N ALA A 134 -28.25 5.48 0.98
CA ALA A 134 -28.92 4.24 1.39
C ALA A 134 -28.01 3.01 1.20
N GLU A 135 -27.29 2.92 0.06
CA GLU A 135 -26.34 1.83 -0.18
C GLU A 135 -25.22 1.82 0.87
N ARG A 136 -24.67 3.00 1.20
CA ARG A 136 -23.61 3.16 2.21
C ARG A 136 -24.10 2.81 3.60
N ALA A 137 -25.32 3.21 3.97
CA ALA A 137 -25.94 2.86 5.24
C ALA A 137 -26.14 1.35 5.36
N ALA A 138 -26.66 0.70 4.30
CA ALA A 138 -26.82 -0.75 4.25
C ALA A 138 -25.47 -1.48 4.35
N GLN A 139 -24.44 -0.99 3.66
CA GLN A 139 -23.09 -1.55 3.72
C GLN A 139 -22.47 -1.41 5.10
N ARG A 140 -22.61 -0.24 5.73
CA ARG A 140 -22.18 -0.01 7.11
C ARG A 140 -22.87 -0.98 8.08
N ALA A 141 -24.19 -1.17 7.96
CA ALA A 141 -24.93 -2.10 8.81
C ALA A 141 -24.42 -3.54 8.67
N ARG A 142 -24.11 -3.99 7.44
CA ARG A 142 -23.50 -5.31 7.20
C ARG A 142 -22.13 -5.44 7.86
N LEU A 143 -21.26 -4.44 7.70
CA LEU A 143 -19.92 -4.43 8.30
C LEU A 143 -19.98 -4.47 9.84
N ILE A 144 -20.93 -3.75 10.44
CA ILE A 144 -21.18 -3.82 11.89
C ILE A 144 -21.57 -5.24 12.31
N GLY A 145 -22.45 -5.91 11.56
CA GLY A 145 -22.84 -7.30 11.81
C GLY A 145 -21.70 -8.32 11.69
N TRP A 146 -20.60 -7.97 11.01
CA TRP A 146 -19.40 -8.80 10.89
C TRP A 146 -18.30 -8.45 11.90
N THR A 147 -18.49 -7.40 12.70
CA THR A 147 -17.53 -6.95 13.70
C THR A 147 -17.62 -7.82 14.96
N ALA A 148 -16.48 -8.32 15.42
CA ALA A 148 -16.37 -9.06 16.68
C ALA A 148 -16.57 -8.14 17.89
N HIS A 149 -17.08 -8.70 18.98
CA HIS A 149 -17.08 -8.03 20.27
C HIS A 149 -15.63 -7.69 20.68
N PRO A 150 -15.34 -6.49 21.22
CA PRO A 150 -13.98 -6.08 21.60
C PRO A 150 -13.25 -7.10 22.50
N ASP A 151 -13.96 -7.72 23.45
CA ASP A 151 -13.39 -8.73 24.34
C ASP A 151 -12.89 -9.98 23.62
N ARG A 152 -13.46 -10.31 22.45
CA ARG A 152 -12.99 -11.42 21.62
C ARG A 152 -11.84 -11.03 20.70
N VAL A 153 -11.64 -9.73 20.45
CA VAL A 153 -10.54 -9.20 19.63
C VAL A 153 -9.28 -9.06 20.47
N SER A 154 -9.42 -8.60 21.71
CA SER A 154 -8.30 -8.51 22.64
C SER A 154 -7.68 -9.89 22.87
N GLY A 155 -6.37 -10.02 22.62
CA GLY A 155 -5.66 -11.29 22.72
C GLY A 155 -5.90 -12.29 21.57
N SER A 156 -6.69 -11.94 20.55
CA SER A 156 -6.95 -12.84 19.40
C SER A 156 -5.77 -12.95 18.42
N ALA A 157 -4.72 -12.16 18.64
CA ALA A 157 -3.49 -12.15 17.88
C ALA A 157 -2.28 -11.92 18.80
N THR A 158 -1.13 -12.45 18.42
CA THR A 158 0.18 -12.24 19.09
C THR A 158 0.99 -11.13 18.42
N ALA A 159 0.63 -10.77 17.18
CA ALA A 159 1.22 -9.68 16.40
C ALA A 159 0.19 -9.05 15.45
N LEU A 160 0.43 -7.78 15.12
CA LEU A 160 -0.43 -6.96 14.27
C LEU A 160 0.34 -6.43 13.05
N ASP A 161 -0.20 -6.67 11.86
CA ASP A 161 0.34 -6.17 10.60
C ASP A 161 -0.56 -5.11 9.99
N LEU A 162 -0.10 -3.87 10.05
CA LEU A 162 -0.71 -2.77 9.32
C LEU A 162 -0.17 -2.80 7.90
N ILE A 163 -1.05 -2.88 6.92
CA ILE A 163 -0.68 -2.93 5.51
C ILE A 163 -1.23 -1.69 4.81
N GLY A 164 -0.34 -0.78 4.45
CA GLY A 164 -0.67 0.37 3.61
C GLY A 164 -0.74 -0.05 2.15
N LEU A 165 -1.86 0.28 1.49
CA LEU A 165 -2.08 -0.02 0.08
C LEU A 165 -2.01 1.26 -0.75
N VAL A 166 -1.22 1.24 -1.82
CA VAL A 166 -1.16 2.30 -2.83
C VAL A 166 -1.45 1.69 -4.18
N PHE A 167 -2.39 2.29 -4.93
CA PHE A 167 -2.64 1.87 -6.31
C PHE A 167 -2.23 2.99 -7.26
N THR A 168 -1.20 2.75 -8.06
CA THR A 168 -0.69 3.67 -9.08
C THR A 168 -1.16 3.29 -10.48
N ALA A 169 -1.53 2.02 -10.68
CA ALA A 169 -2.13 1.58 -11.93
C ALA A 169 -3.53 2.19 -12.10
N PRO A 170 -3.94 2.63 -13.31
CA PRO A 170 -5.30 3.08 -13.57
C PRO A 170 -6.32 1.99 -13.22
N ARG A 171 -7.55 2.39 -12.90
CA ARG A 171 -8.66 1.45 -12.83
C ARG A 171 -9.32 1.42 -14.20
N GLU A 172 -9.60 0.24 -14.72
CA GLU A 172 -10.43 0.12 -15.90
C GLU A 172 -11.81 0.78 -15.64
N ALA A 173 -12.30 1.51 -16.63
CA ALA A 173 -13.59 2.18 -16.52
C ALA A 173 -14.70 1.12 -16.31
N GLY A 174 -15.54 1.32 -15.29
CA GLY A 174 -16.60 0.39 -14.95
C GLY A 174 -16.21 -0.83 -14.09
N ALA A 175 -14.92 -1.07 -13.82
CA ALA A 175 -14.44 -2.29 -13.13
C ALA A 175 -14.74 -2.38 -11.61
N GLY A 176 -15.67 -1.58 -11.07
CA GLY A 176 -16.06 -1.66 -9.65
C GLY A 176 -14.91 -1.38 -8.67
N TYR A 177 -14.91 -2.03 -7.51
CA TYR A 177 -13.83 -1.90 -6.52
C TYR A 177 -12.70 -2.88 -6.84
N ARG A 178 -11.45 -2.51 -6.54
CA ARG A 178 -10.31 -3.40 -6.82
C ARG A 178 -10.34 -4.61 -5.90
N PRO A 179 -10.32 -5.85 -6.43
CA PRO A 179 -10.26 -7.04 -5.58
C PRO A 179 -8.88 -7.15 -4.92
N LEU A 180 -8.88 -7.55 -3.64
CA LEU A 180 -7.68 -7.90 -2.89
C LEU A 180 -7.96 -9.12 -2.02
N ALA A 181 -7.25 -10.21 -2.28
CA ALA A 181 -7.26 -11.42 -1.47
C ALA A 181 -6.19 -11.33 -0.36
N ILE A 182 -6.59 -11.61 0.88
CA ILE A 182 -5.72 -11.65 2.06
C ILE A 182 -5.79 -13.05 2.66
N ASP A 183 -4.69 -13.77 2.61
CA ASP A 183 -4.56 -15.12 3.15
C ASP A 183 -3.78 -15.12 4.47
N LEU A 184 -4.48 -15.44 5.56
CA LEU A 184 -3.95 -15.55 6.91
C LEU A 184 -3.84 -17.01 7.38
N ALA A 185 -4.12 -17.99 6.51
CA ALA A 185 -4.08 -19.41 6.89
C ALA A 185 -2.70 -19.85 7.37
N GLY A 186 -1.63 -19.32 6.76
CA GLY A 186 -0.25 -19.59 7.16
C GLY A 186 0.23 -18.81 8.39
N ALA A 187 -0.60 -17.94 8.98
CA ALA A 187 -0.25 -17.11 10.13
C ALA A 187 -1.46 -16.91 11.07
N PRO A 188 -1.97 -18.00 11.68
CA PRO A 188 -3.22 -17.99 12.45
C PRO A 188 -3.17 -17.12 13.71
N ASP A 189 -1.97 -16.77 14.18
CA ASP A 189 -1.75 -15.93 15.36
C ASP A 189 -1.57 -14.44 15.03
N ARG A 190 -1.61 -14.03 13.75
CA ARG A 190 -1.40 -12.64 13.32
C ARG A 190 -2.70 -12.00 12.85
N ALA A 191 -2.95 -10.75 13.20
CA ALA A 191 -4.06 -9.97 12.65
C ALA A 191 -3.55 -8.95 11.63
N VAL A 192 -4.38 -8.62 10.65
CA VAL A 192 -4.05 -7.62 9.63
C VAL A 192 -4.99 -6.43 9.76
N VAL A 193 -4.44 -5.22 9.66
CA VAL A 193 -5.21 -3.99 9.47
C VAL A 193 -4.84 -3.41 8.11
N VAL A 194 -5.82 -3.34 7.21
CA VAL A 194 -5.62 -2.73 5.89
C VAL A 194 -5.83 -1.23 5.99
N VAL A 195 -4.88 -0.44 5.48
CA VAL A 195 -4.97 1.01 5.36
C VAL A 195 -4.97 1.37 3.88
N THR A 196 -6.04 2.00 3.39
CA THR A 196 -6.15 2.31 1.95
C THR A 196 -6.93 3.58 1.66
N GLU A 197 -6.54 4.27 0.60
CA GLU A 197 -7.17 5.52 0.16
C GLU A 197 -8.01 5.35 -1.12
N GLN A 198 -8.12 4.12 -1.63
CA GLN A 198 -8.89 3.82 -2.83
C GLN A 198 -9.92 2.71 -2.57
N PRO A 199 -10.98 2.64 -3.38
CA PRO A 199 -12.01 1.61 -3.20
C PRO A 199 -11.49 0.20 -3.49
N VAL A 200 -11.64 -0.69 -2.51
CA VAL A 200 -11.20 -2.10 -2.59
C VAL A 200 -12.30 -3.05 -2.12
N THR A 201 -12.35 -4.25 -2.71
CA THR A 201 -13.12 -5.37 -2.19
C THR A 201 -12.15 -6.38 -1.60
N LEU A 202 -12.24 -6.60 -0.30
CA LEU A 202 -11.38 -7.51 0.44
C LEU A 202 -12.00 -8.92 0.45
N ALA A 203 -11.18 -9.94 0.24
CA ALA A 203 -11.53 -11.34 0.52
C ALA A 203 -10.52 -11.88 1.53
N VAL A 204 -10.98 -12.52 2.61
CA VAL A 204 -10.10 -12.95 3.72
C VAL A 204 -10.24 -14.43 4.02
N THR A 205 -9.12 -15.14 3.90
CA THR A 205 -8.98 -16.52 4.34
C THR A 205 -8.25 -16.54 5.68
N SER A 206 -8.76 -17.29 6.66
CA SER A 206 -8.11 -17.47 7.96
C SER A 206 -8.33 -18.89 8.47
N VAL A 207 -7.42 -19.35 9.34
CA VAL A 207 -7.56 -20.62 10.07
C VAL A 207 -7.43 -20.31 11.57
N PRO A 208 -8.40 -20.71 12.41
CA PRO A 208 -9.72 -21.22 12.04
C PRO A 208 -10.55 -20.15 11.30
N PRO A 209 -11.57 -20.54 10.51
CA PRO A 209 -12.36 -19.59 9.72
C PRO A 209 -13.18 -18.65 10.61
N ASP A 210 -13.67 -19.11 11.76
CA ASP A 210 -14.47 -18.34 12.73
C ASP A 210 -13.62 -17.51 13.72
N ARG A 211 -12.32 -17.35 13.45
CA ARG A 211 -11.41 -16.55 14.27
C ARG A 211 -11.91 -15.11 14.39
N ALA A 212 -12.01 -14.65 15.64
CA ALA A 212 -12.42 -13.30 15.96
C ALA A 212 -11.35 -12.27 15.57
N GLY A 213 -11.77 -11.23 14.85
CA GLY A 213 -10.98 -10.04 14.60
C GLY A 213 -9.75 -10.26 13.73
N ALA A 214 -9.77 -11.19 12.78
CA ALA A 214 -8.61 -11.43 11.93
C ALA A 214 -8.25 -10.22 11.04
N LEU A 215 -9.23 -9.38 10.70
CA LEU A 215 -9.08 -8.21 9.84
C LEU A 215 -9.58 -6.92 10.52
N GLY A 216 -8.79 -5.84 10.48
CA GLY A 216 -9.26 -4.47 10.67
C GLY A 216 -9.13 -3.66 9.38
N VAL A 217 -9.89 -2.57 9.25
CA VAL A 217 -9.84 -1.71 8.06
C VAL A 217 -9.84 -0.23 8.43
N GLU A 218 -8.92 0.52 7.83
CA GLU A 218 -8.86 1.98 7.81
C GLU A 218 -8.96 2.44 6.36
N SER A 219 -9.97 3.25 6.02
CA SER A 219 -10.07 3.74 4.65
C SER A 219 -10.66 5.12 4.47
N SER A 220 -10.01 5.96 3.67
CA SER A 220 -10.63 7.22 3.21
C SER A 220 -11.63 7.00 2.08
N ALA A 221 -11.64 5.81 1.48
CA ALA A 221 -12.55 5.39 0.42
C ALA A 221 -13.50 4.28 0.90
N ALA A 222 -14.47 3.94 0.06
CA ALA A 222 -15.41 2.88 0.36
C ALA A 222 -14.77 1.52 0.10
N PHE A 223 -14.97 0.56 0.99
CA PHE A 223 -14.47 -0.80 0.80
C PHE A 223 -15.58 -1.85 0.96
N GLY A 224 -15.47 -2.94 0.22
CA GLY A 224 -16.31 -4.13 0.34
C GLY A 224 -15.58 -5.28 1.04
N LEU A 225 -16.35 -6.25 1.53
CA LEU A 225 -15.85 -7.53 2.00
C LEU A 225 -16.65 -8.62 1.26
N ALA A 226 -15.97 -9.44 0.45
CA ALA A 226 -16.60 -10.45 -0.38
C ALA A 226 -17.21 -11.58 0.47
N ASP A 227 -16.41 -12.11 1.40
CA ASP A 227 -16.77 -13.26 2.25
C ASP A 227 -17.00 -12.83 3.70
N GLY A 228 -17.90 -11.85 3.90
CA GLY A 228 -18.20 -11.30 5.20
C GLY A 228 -18.89 -12.32 6.12
N ARG A 229 -18.36 -12.47 7.34
CA ARG A 229 -18.88 -13.39 8.36
C ARG A 229 -18.80 -12.78 9.75
N SER A 230 -19.70 -13.22 10.63
CA SER A 230 -19.76 -12.72 12.01
C SER A 230 -18.43 -12.90 12.72
N GLY A 231 -17.94 -11.84 13.34
CA GLY A 231 -16.68 -11.83 14.08
C GLY A 231 -15.40 -11.72 13.25
N LEU A 232 -15.44 -11.73 11.91
CA LEU A 232 -14.23 -11.62 11.09
C LEU A 232 -13.51 -10.27 11.30
N LEU A 233 -14.28 -9.19 11.42
CA LEU A 233 -13.73 -7.84 11.57
C LEU A 233 -13.41 -7.56 13.03
N ALA A 234 -12.20 -7.09 13.31
CA ALA A 234 -11.83 -6.49 14.59
C ALA A 234 -12.49 -5.11 14.77
N GLY A 235 -12.86 -4.49 13.65
CA GLY A 235 -13.51 -3.20 13.54
C GLY A 235 -13.19 -2.59 12.18
N PHE A 236 -13.74 -1.41 11.92
CA PHE A 236 -13.37 -0.61 10.76
C PHE A 236 -13.56 0.88 11.05
N ARG A 237 -12.73 1.71 10.43
CA ARG A 237 -12.94 3.15 10.34
C ARG A 237 -12.83 3.55 8.87
N ALA A 238 -13.94 3.98 8.30
CA ALA A 238 -13.94 4.48 6.94
C ALA A 238 -14.79 5.74 6.79
N LEU A 239 -14.26 6.75 6.08
CA LEU A 239 -14.96 8.03 5.90
C LEU A 239 -16.34 7.84 5.25
N PRO A 240 -16.51 7.02 4.19
CA PRO A 240 -17.83 6.82 3.59
C PRO A 240 -18.83 6.08 4.48
N TYR A 241 -18.37 5.51 5.60
CA TYR A 241 -19.21 4.81 6.59
C TYR A 241 -19.32 5.59 7.91
N GLY A 242 -19.04 6.90 7.88
CA GLY A 242 -19.28 7.83 8.98
C GLY A 242 -18.13 7.96 9.99
N ALA A 243 -16.93 7.47 9.68
CA ALA A 243 -15.76 7.78 10.53
C ALA A 243 -15.39 9.26 10.39
N ALA A 244 -15.12 9.93 11.51
CA ALA A 244 -14.69 11.34 11.51
C ALA A 244 -13.25 11.52 11.00
N ALA A 245 -12.39 10.53 11.22
CA ALA A 245 -11.01 10.49 10.77
C ALA A 245 -10.56 9.05 10.57
N VAL A 246 -9.58 8.86 9.68
CA VAL A 246 -8.98 7.56 9.36
C VAL A 246 -7.47 7.68 9.31
N ALA A 247 -6.78 6.54 9.46
CA ALA A 247 -5.35 6.49 9.31
C ALA A 247 -4.96 6.86 7.87
N PRO A 248 -4.02 7.80 7.66
CA PRO A 248 -3.44 7.99 6.33
C PRO A 248 -2.52 6.81 5.98
N VAL A 249 -2.36 6.53 4.68
CA VAL A 249 -1.33 5.59 4.24
C VAL A 249 0.04 6.22 4.46
N LEU A 250 0.91 5.55 5.21
CA LEU A 250 2.27 6.05 5.44
C LEU A 250 3.14 5.75 4.22
N ASP A 251 3.10 6.68 3.27
CA ASP A 251 3.83 6.65 2.00
C ASP A 251 5.02 7.63 2.06
N PRO A 252 6.28 7.18 1.84
CA PRO A 252 7.46 8.04 1.80
C PRO A 252 7.34 9.23 0.84
N LEU A 253 6.63 9.07 -0.27
CA LEU A 253 6.44 10.13 -1.27
C LEU A 253 5.45 11.22 -0.81
N ARG A 254 4.58 10.87 0.15
CA ARG A 254 3.55 11.76 0.72
C ARG A 254 3.79 12.02 2.21
N PHE A 255 5.02 11.78 2.67
CA PHE A 255 5.38 11.82 4.07
C PHE A 255 5.42 13.26 4.60
N GLY A 256 4.73 13.49 5.72
CA GLY A 256 4.73 14.74 6.46
C GLY A 256 4.44 14.52 7.95
N PRO A 257 4.75 15.49 8.83
CA PRO A 257 4.60 15.32 10.28
C PRO A 257 3.14 15.06 10.72
N GLY A 258 2.17 15.66 10.02
CA GLY A 258 0.74 15.39 10.24
C GLY A 258 0.35 13.96 9.89
N THR A 259 0.81 13.46 8.73
CA THR A 259 0.60 12.08 8.26
C THR A 259 1.14 11.08 9.27
N LEU A 260 2.37 11.29 9.75
CA LEU A 260 2.98 10.41 10.73
C LEU A 260 2.20 10.39 12.06
N ARG A 261 1.79 11.56 12.56
CA ARG A 261 1.01 11.66 13.79
C ARG A 261 -0.33 10.91 13.69
N GLY A 262 -1.05 11.10 12.59
CA GLY A 262 -2.32 10.40 12.33
C GLY A 262 -2.13 8.89 12.23
N PHE A 263 -1.11 8.44 11.49
CA PHE A 263 -0.75 7.02 11.40
C PHE A 263 -0.41 6.43 12.78
N CYS A 264 0.44 7.10 13.56
CA CYS A 264 0.85 6.60 14.87
C CYS A 264 -0.31 6.59 15.89
N ALA A 265 -1.23 7.56 15.83
CA ALA A 265 -2.44 7.54 16.64
C ALA A 265 -3.33 6.34 16.29
N ALA A 266 -3.52 6.07 15.00
CA ALA A 266 -4.26 4.89 14.55
C ALA A 266 -3.59 3.58 14.97
N LEU A 267 -2.27 3.47 14.80
CA LEU A 267 -1.49 2.31 15.22
C LEU A 267 -1.68 2.01 16.71
N ARG A 268 -1.65 3.05 17.57
CA ARG A 268 -1.86 2.89 19.03
C ARG A 268 -3.27 2.39 19.34
N LEU A 269 -4.29 2.91 18.65
CA LEU A 269 -5.68 2.47 18.83
C LEU A 269 -5.89 1.01 18.43
N TRP A 270 -5.34 0.59 17.29
CA TRP A 270 -5.40 -0.81 16.89
C TRP A 270 -4.60 -1.73 17.81
N ALA A 271 -3.39 -1.33 18.22
CA ALA A 271 -2.60 -2.09 19.18
C ALA A 271 -3.38 -2.27 20.50
N LEU A 272 -4.06 -1.22 20.98
CA LEU A 272 -4.91 -1.29 22.17
C LEU A 272 -6.10 -2.24 21.98
N GLN A 273 -6.80 -2.16 20.85
CA GLN A 273 -7.95 -3.02 20.52
C GLN A 273 -7.60 -4.52 20.58
N PHE A 274 -6.40 -4.88 20.13
CA PHE A 274 -5.90 -6.26 20.18
C PHE A 274 -5.19 -6.62 21.50
N GLY A 275 -5.03 -5.67 22.43
CA GLY A 275 -4.28 -5.90 23.67
C GLY A 275 -2.78 -6.12 23.45
N LEU A 276 -2.22 -5.55 22.38
CA LEU A 276 -0.83 -5.76 21.97
C LEU A 276 0.07 -4.59 22.36
N PRO A 277 1.31 -4.86 22.82
CA PRO A 277 2.31 -3.81 22.96
C PRO A 277 2.75 -3.32 21.57
N THR A 278 3.09 -2.03 21.45
CA THR A 278 3.53 -1.43 20.17
C THR A 278 4.72 -2.16 19.53
N GLY A 279 5.56 -2.83 20.32
CA GLY A 279 6.66 -3.67 19.83
C GLY A 279 6.24 -4.95 19.08
N ARG A 280 4.96 -5.33 19.11
CA ARG A 280 4.38 -6.46 18.36
C ARG A 280 3.65 -6.02 17.09
N THR A 281 3.88 -4.78 16.66
CA THR A 281 3.28 -4.23 15.45
C THR A 281 4.28 -4.15 14.31
N ARG A 282 3.78 -4.26 13.09
CA ARG A 282 4.55 -4.15 11.85
C ARG A 282 3.75 -3.32 10.86
N TYR A 283 4.46 -2.56 10.05
CA TYR A 283 3.90 -1.81 8.95
C TYR A 283 4.58 -2.21 7.65
N THR A 284 3.79 -2.51 6.62
CA THR A 284 4.28 -2.78 5.26
C THR A 284 3.53 -1.92 4.27
N LEU A 285 4.24 -1.21 3.40
CA LEU A 285 3.67 -0.47 2.28
C LEU A 285 3.77 -1.32 1.02
N ILE A 286 2.64 -1.57 0.36
CA ILE A 286 2.56 -2.41 -0.83
C ILE A 286 1.83 -1.63 -1.93
N GLU A 287 2.44 -1.62 -3.12
CA GLU A 287 1.91 -0.97 -4.30
C GLU A 287 1.28 -1.99 -5.25
N ASN A 288 0.06 -1.68 -5.72
CA ASN A 288 -0.75 -2.48 -6.66
C ASN A 288 -0.90 -3.98 -6.30
N PRO A 289 -1.14 -4.39 -5.04
CA PRO A 289 -1.36 -5.80 -4.74
C PRO A 289 -2.76 -6.25 -5.18
N THR A 290 -2.88 -7.49 -5.65
CA THR A 290 -4.16 -8.21 -5.77
C THR A 290 -4.22 -9.41 -4.82
N ARG A 291 -3.07 -9.86 -4.30
CA ARG A 291 -2.96 -10.92 -3.31
C ARG A 291 -1.89 -10.61 -2.27
N ILE A 292 -2.24 -10.81 -1.00
CA ILE A 292 -1.32 -10.77 0.13
C ILE A 292 -1.49 -12.05 0.94
N ALA A 293 -0.41 -12.72 1.29
CA ALA A 293 -0.43 -13.88 2.15
C ALA A 293 0.58 -13.72 3.30
N LEU A 294 0.17 -14.09 4.51
CA LEU A 294 1.03 -14.17 5.68
C LEU A 294 1.34 -15.64 5.96
N ALA A 295 2.63 -15.97 5.99
CA ALA A 295 3.14 -17.31 6.27
C ALA A 295 4.18 -17.22 7.39
N GLY A 296 3.78 -17.55 8.62
CA GLY A 296 4.55 -17.29 9.83
C GLY A 296 4.87 -15.79 9.94
N GLU A 297 6.14 -15.43 9.82
CA GLU A 297 6.66 -14.06 9.88
C GLU A 297 6.77 -13.37 8.51
N ALA A 298 6.77 -14.18 7.43
CA ALA A 298 6.89 -13.72 6.07
C ALA A 298 5.60 -13.06 5.59
N LEU A 299 5.75 -12.08 4.69
CA LEU A 299 4.67 -11.50 3.91
C LEU A 299 5.00 -11.79 2.45
N GLN A 300 4.07 -12.43 1.77
CA GLN A 300 4.11 -12.69 0.34
C GLN A 300 3.05 -11.83 -0.34
N THR A 301 3.39 -11.26 -1.48
CA THR A 301 2.50 -10.39 -2.24
C THR A 301 2.87 -10.45 -3.72
N ASP A 302 1.88 -10.27 -4.58
CA ASP A 302 2.08 -10.07 -6.03
C ASP A 302 2.35 -8.59 -6.38
N GLY A 303 1.95 -7.67 -5.51
CA GLY A 303 2.31 -6.25 -5.59
C GLY A 303 3.76 -5.95 -5.23
N THR A 304 4.17 -4.70 -5.46
CA THR A 304 5.53 -4.22 -5.18
C THR A 304 5.65 -3.74 -3.73
N ALA A 305 6.39 -4.45 -2.90
CA ALA A 305 6.69 -4.00 -1.54
C ALA A 305 7.63 -2.77 -1.57
N ARG A 306 7.14 -1.62 -1.07
CA ARG A 306 7.90 -0.35 -1.05
C ARG A 306 8.70 -0.15 0.24
N GLY A 307 8.33 -0.85 1.30
CA GLY A 307 9.07 -0.79 2.56
C GLY A 307 8.34 -1.52 3.68
N ARG A 308 9.12 -1.93 4.69
CA ARG A 308 8.61 -2.58 5.91
C ARG A 308 9.32 -2.02 7.13
N VAL A 309 8.56 -1.70 8.17
CA VAL A 309 9.08 -1.23 9.46
C VAL A 309 8.39 -2.00 10.57
N SER A 310 9.15 -2.56 11.51
CA SER A 310 8.61 -3.46 12.54
C SER A 310 9.13 -3.17 13.94
N GLY A 311 8.35 -3.63 14.92
CA GLY A 311 8.73 -3.76 16.32
C GLY A 311 9.30 -2.48 16.92
N ARG A 312 10.51 -2.57 17.49
CA ARG A 312 11.17 -1.43 18.16
C ARG A 312 11.39 -0.24 17.24
N ARG A 313 11.63 -0.45 15.94
CA ARG A 313 11.83 0.65 14.98
C ARG A 313 10.52 1.40 14.74
N LEU A 314 9.42 0.69 14.55
CA LEU A 314 8.09 1.28 14.41
C LEU A 314 7.66 1.97 15.71
N ALA A 315 7.90 1.35 16.86
CA ALA A 315 7.62 1.96 18.15
C ALA A 315 8.40 3.26 18.36
N ARG A 316 9.70 3.31 17.99
CA ARG A 316 10.50 4.55 18.06
C ARG A 316 9.98 5.62 17.11
N LEU A 317 9.59 5.26 15.89
CA LEU A 317 8.99 6.18 14.94
C LEU A 317 7.72 6.83 15.51
N CYS A 318 6.95 6.08 16.30
CA CYS A 318 5.72 6.53 16.94
C CYS A 318 5.90 6.95 18.42
N ARG A 319 7.08 7.41 18.84
CA ARG A 319 7.29 8.03 20.18
C ARG A 319 7.06 9.54 20.21
N VAL A 320 6.82 10.15 19.06
CA VAL A 320 6.51 11.58 18.91
C VAL A 320 5.12 11.90 19.47
#